data_AF-A0A6B0C5R4-F1
#
_entry.id   AF-A0A6B0C5R4-F1
#
_cell.length_a   1.000
_cell.length_b   1.000
_cell.length_c   1.000
_cell.angle_alpha   90.00
_cell.angle_beta   90.00
_cell.angle_gamma   90.00
#
_symmetry.space_group_name_H-M   'P 1'
#
loop_
_entity.id
_entity.type
_entity.pdbx_description
1 polymer ?
#
loop_
_entity_poly.entity_id
_entity_poly.type
_entity_poly.pdbx_seq_one_letter_code
_entity_poly.pdbx_strand_id
1 'polypeptide(L)' 'MGAYHLQWEMIKFAKAHHIDRYNFYGITGDYSESSEDYGVQQFKKGFNAHVEEYIGDFIKPIKPLLYKVQTYLNHKRR' A
#
# COMPACT_ATOMS: atom_id res chain seq x y z
N MET A 1 -16.35 -3.55 -18.12
CA MET A 1 -15.23 -4.06 -17.29
C MET A 1 -13.90 -3.39 -17.67
N GLY A 2 -13.77 -2.07 -17.50
CA GLY A 2 -12.56 -1.33 -17.93
C GLY A 2 -11.33 -1.59 -17.05
N ALA A 3 -11.53 -1.64 -15.72
CA ALA A 3 -10.44 -1.84 -14.77
C ALA A 3 -9.73 -3.19 -14.97
N TYR A 4 -10.48 -4.29 -15.15
CA TYR A 4 -9.89 -5.60 -15.40
C TYR A 4 -9.08 -5.65 -16.71
N HIS A 5 -9.60 -5.05 -17.78
CA HIS A 5 -8.90 -4.99 -19.05
C HIS A 5 -7.59 -4.18 -18.94
N LEU A 6 -7.64 -3.02 -18.30
CA LEU A 6 -6.46 -2.19 -18.04
C LEU A 6 -5.37 -2.98 -17.31
N GLN A 7 -5.71 -3.62 -16.17
CA GLN A 7 -4.73 -4.39 -15.40
C GLN A 7 -4.17 -5.57 -16.21
N TRP A 8 -5.01 -6.23 -17.01
CA TRP A 8 -4.57 -7.33 -17.87
C TRP A 8 -3.58 -6.88 -18.96
N GLU A 9 -3.85 -5.75 -19.63
CA GLU A 9 -2.93 -5.19 -20.62
C GLU A 9 -1.58 -4.82 -19.99
N MET A 10 -1.58 -4.26 -18.78
CA MET A 10 -0.35 -3.89 -18.08
C MET A 10 0.44 -5.11 -17.57
N ILE A 11 -0.23 -6.19 -17.17
CA ILE A 11 0.42 -7.46 -16.83
C ILE A 11 1.08 -8.08 -18.08
N LYS A 12 0.37 -8.09 -19.23
CA LYS A 12 0.95 -8.55 -20.50
C LYS A 12 2.16 -7.70 -20.92
N PHE A 13 2.06 -6.38 -20.77
CA PHE A 13 3.17 -5.46 -21.01
C PHE A 13 4.39 -5.83 -20.15
N ALA A 14 4.21 -6.00 -18.84
CA ALA A 14 5.31 -6.39 -17.94
C ALA A 14 5.99 -7.70 -18.40
N LYS A 15 5.20 -8.72 -18.77
CA LYS A 15 5.73 -9.99 -19.29
C LYS A 15 6.48 -9.82 -20.61
N ALA A 16 5.97 -9.04 -21.55
CA ALA A 16 6.60 -8.79 -22.85
C ALA A 16 7.94 -8.03 -22.72
N HIS A 17 8.10 -7.25 -21.65
CA HIS A 17 9.30 -6.48 -21.36
C HIS A 17 10.21 -7.14 -20.30
N HIS A 18 9.99 -8.41 -19.97
CA HIS A 18 10.78 -9.15 -18.97
C HIS A 18 10.86 -8.45 -17.60
N ILE A 19 9.74 -7.87 -17.17
CA ILE A 19 9.57 -7.28 -15.84
C ILE A 19 8.92 -8.32 -14.94
N ASP A 20 9.69 -8.85 -13.99
CA ASP A 20 9.26 -9.99 -13.16
C ASP A 20 8.23 -9.64 -12.07
N ARG A 21 8.00 -8.34 -11.83
CA ARG A 21 7.13 -7.86 -10.76
C ARG A 21 6.07 -6.90 -11.28
N TYR A 22 4.80 -7.26 -11.05
CA TYR A 22 3.66 -6.38 -11.25
C TYR A 22 3.09 -5.94 -9.90
N ASN A 23 3.17 -4.65 -9.60
CA ASN A 23 2.77 -4.10 -8.30
C ASN A 23 1.42 -3.39 -8.39
N PHE A 24 0.41 -3.92 -7.70
CA PHE A 24 -0.91 -3.30 -7.54
C PHE A 24 -0.95 -2.16 -6.50
N TYR A 25 0.19 -1.85 -5.88
CA TYR A 25 0.37 -0.83 -4.85
C TYR A 25 -0.44 -1.09 -3.57
N GLY A 26 -0.42 -0.10 -2.68
CA GLY A 26 -0.85 -0.22 -1.29
C GLY A 26 -2.33 -0.57 -1.10
N ILE A 27 -2.58 -1.17 0.05
CA ILE A 27 -3.87 -1.40 0.68
C ILE A 27 -3.78 -0.80 2.08
N THR A 28 -4.90 -0.62 2.78
CA THR A 28 -4.94 -0.07 4.14
C THR A 28 -4.20 -0.94 5.16
N GLY A 29 -4.11 -2.25 4.90
CA GLY A 29 -3.61 -3.25 5.84
C GLY A 29 -4.68 -3.74 6.83
N ASP A 30 -5.90 -3.20 6.77
CA ASP A 30 -7.06 -3.73 7.48
C ASP A 30 -7.74 -4.81 6.64
N TYR A 31 -7.56 -6.08 7.01
CA TYR A 31 -8.14 -7.22 6.29
C TYR A 31 -9.58 -7.55 6.69
N SER A 32 -10.25 -6.71 7.50
CA SER A 32 -11.64 -6.91 7.85
C SER A 32 -12.57 -6.67 6.65
N GLU A 33 -13.72 -7.35 6.64
CA GLU A 33 -14.76 -7.12 5.63
C GLU A 33 -15.40 -5.73 5.75
N SER A 34 -15.22 -5.06 6.89
CA SER A 34 -15.65 -3.69 7.16
C SER A 34 -14.66 -2.62 6.68
N SER A 35 -13.48 -3.00 6.17
CA SER A 35 -12.48 -2.06 5.70
C SER A 35 -12.98 -1.24 4.50
N GLU A 36 -12.59 0.03 4.45
CA GLU A 36 -12.97 0.94 3.35
C GLU A 36 -12.50 0.42 1.99
N ASP A 37 -11.34 -0.27 1.95
CA ASP A 37 -10.74 -0.80 0.74
C ASP A 37 -11.00 -2.30 0.51
N TYR A 38 -11.93 -2.93 1.25
CA TYR A 38 -12.22 -4.36 1.13
C TYR A 38 -12.44 -4.80 -0.33
N GLY A 39 -13.24 -4.06 -1.09
CA GLY A 39 -13.49 -4.35 -2.51
C GLY A 39 -12.24 -4.26 -3.38
N VAL A 40 -11.34 -3.32 -3.09
CA VAL A 40 -10.04 -3.18 -3.78
C VAL A 40 -9.12 -4.34 -3.43
N GLN A 41 -9.12 -4.79 -2.18
CA GLN A 41 -8.37 -5.97 -1.74
C GLN A 41 -8.85 -7.24 -2.47
N GLN A 42 -10.16 -7.46 -2.57
CA GLN A 42 -10.72 -8.60 -3.32
C GLN A 42 -10.40 -8.52 -4.81
N PHE A 43 -10.46 -7.33 -5.41
CA PHE A 43 -10.05 -7.11 -6.80
C PHE A 43 -8.60 -7.53 -7.05
N LYS A 44 -7.65 -7.06 -6.22
CA LYS A 44 -6.22 -7.41 -6.34
C LYS A 44 -6.00 -8.91 -6.12
N LYS A 45 -6.67 -9.50 -5.13
CA LYS A 45 -6.64 -10.94 -4.85
C LYS A 45 -7.12 -11.77 -6.05
N GLY A 46 -8.11 -11.26 -6.80
CA GLY A 46 -8.60 -11.87 -8.04
C GLY A 46 -7.53 -12.07 -9.13
N PHE A 47 -6.43 -11.30 -9.10
CA PHE A 47 -5.27 -11.48 -9.99
C PHE A 47 -4.20 -12.42 -9.41
N ASN A 48 -4.51 -13.16 -8.34
CA ASN A 48 -3.56 -14.00 -7.61
C ASN A 48 -2.35 -13.21 -7.06
N ALA A 49 -2.58 -11.96 -6.64
CA ALA A 49 -1.56 -11.15 -5.99
C ALA A 49 -1.33 -11.59 -4.53
N HIS A 50 -0.09 -11.47 -4.05
CA HIS A 50 0.26 -11.59 -2.64
C HIS A 50 0.54 -10.22 -2.02
N VAL A 51 0.35 -10.11 -0.71
CA VAL A 51 0.66 -8.88 0.04
C VAL A 51 2.12 -8.92 0.49
N GLU A 52 2.82 -7.81 0.31
CA GLU A 52 4.15 -7.58 0.87
C GLU A 52 4.08 -6.43 1.89
N GLU A 53 4.31 -6.74 3.16
CA GLU A 53 4.44 -5.74 4.22
C GLU A 53 5.90 -5.27 4.29
N TYR A 54 6.10 -3.95 4.17
CA TYR A 54 7.43 -3.34 4.22
C TYR A 54 7.83 -3.05 5.66
N ILE A 55 9.13 -2.83 5.88
CA ILE A 55 9.73 -2.49 7.19
C ILE A 55 9.21 -1.19 7.81
N GLY A 56 8.46 -0.39 7.05
CA GLY A 56 7.88 0.87 7.50
C GLY A 56 8.90 2.01 7.62
N ASP A 57 8.55 2.99 8.43
CA ASP A 57 9.33 4.22 8.60
C ASP A 57 10.27 4.14 9.81
N PHE A 58 11.50 4.63 9.62
CA PHE A 58 12.48 4.78 10.69
C PHE A 58 12.74 6.26 10.93
N ILE A 59 12.52 6.72 12.17
CA ILE A 59 12.73 8.10 12.55
C ILE A 59 13.91 8.19 13.51
N LYS A 60 14.92 9.01 13.15
CA LYS A 60 16.06 9.34 14.02
C LYS A 60 15.97 10.80 14.49
N PRO A 61 15.49 11.06 15.71
CA PRO A 61 15.40 12.42 16.22
C PRO A 61 16.78 13.04 16.48
N ILE A 62 17.15 14.08 15.73
CA ILE A 62 18.42 14.81 15.93
C ILE A 62 18.36 15.73 17.15
N LYS A 63 17.18 16.31 17.44
CA LYS A 63 16.91 17.12 18.64
C LYS A 63 15.79 16.45 19.46
N PRO A 64 16.10 15.52 20.37
CA PRO A 64 15.10 14.67 21.02
C PRO A 64 14.01 15.45 21.77
N LEU A 65 14.36 16.56 22.43
CA LEU A 65 13.41 17.38 23.17
C LEU A 65 12.39 18.07 22.25
N LEU A 66 12.86 18.73 21.19
CA LEU A 66 11.98 19.39 20.22
C LEU A 66 11.10 18.37 19.48
N TYR A 67 11.67 17.21 19.13
CA TYR A 67 10.92 16.13 18.51
C TYR A 67 9.78 15.65 19.41
N LYS A 68 10.03 15.44 20.70
CA LYS A 68 8.99 15.06 21.68
C LYS A 68 7.88 16.10 21.81
N VAL A 69 8.22 17.39 21.85
CA VAL A 69 7.22 18.47 21.91
C VAL A 69 6.37 18.46 20.64
N GLN A 70 7.00 18.33 19.47
CA GLN A 70 6.28 18.28 18.20
C GLN A 70 5.36 17.06 18.09
N THR A 71 5.84 15.87 18.47
CA THR A 71 5.00 14.66 18.44
C THR A 71 3.84 14.75 19.41
N TYR A 72 4.05 15.33 20.60
CA TYR A 72 2.98 15.58 21.57
C TYR A 72 1.91 16.54 21.01
N LEU A 73 2.32 17.66 20.40
CA LEU A 73 1.40 18.62 19.80
C LEU A 73 0.62 18.01 18.62
N ASN A 74 1.28 17.22 17.78
CA ASN A 74 0.64 16.53 16.67
C ASN A 74 -0.35 15.46 17.14
N HIS A 75 -0.05 14.76 18.24
CA HIS A 75 -0.96 13.76 18.81
C HIS A 75 -2.24 14.39 19.34
N LYS A 76 -2.18 15.58 19.96
CA LYS A 76 -3.36 16.31 20.45
C LYS A 76 -4.24 16.93 19.35
N ARG A 77 -3.72 17.07 18.13
CA ARG A 77 -4.44 17.67 16.99
C ARG A 77 -5.21 16.65 16.16
N ARG A 78 -4.89 15.36 16.31
CA ARG A 78 -5.62 14.24 15.71
C ARG A 78 -6.75 13.83 16.64
#